data_AF-A0A7J3DJW1-F1
#
_entry.id   AF-A0A7J3DJW1-F1
#
_cell.length_a   1.000
_cell.length_b   1.000
_cell.length_c   1.000
_cell.angle_alpha   90.00
_cell.angle_beta   90.00
_cell.angle_gamma   90.00
#
_symmetry.space_group_name_H-M   'P 1'
#
loop_
_entity.id
_entity.type
_entity.pdbx_description
1 polymer ?
#
loop_
_entity_poly.entity_id
_entity_poly.type
_entity_poly.pdbx_seq_one_letter_code
_entity_poly.pdbx_strand_id
1 'polypeptide(L)'
;MRKYIEGGELAERNISDIFWKCIKLMVEGKESEAIEVARSTGAILGNVAVEYASAPKRTYLVGMSANRLAYLSAKLFFTASMKDAFSNFVRRGNGFPSIVAGMDRLIKERPEVVEWLREEMEEDPNPVLAILSKINNEEVEEKFKMELMEIAKEEIDDMQYMALEALRNIAKKDEEVQKVFIALIDDWDERVRLLSAEAMQGVKNRLLAEQAKKALKEETNKYIIYLLQKIIEYNEEKE
;
A
#
# COMPACT_ATOMS: atom_id res chain seq x y z
N MET A 1 19.13 25.95 35.22
CA MET A 1 20.29 25.49 34.41
C MET A 1 20.01 24.03 34.04
N ARG A 2 19.45 23.78 32.84
CA ARG A 2 19.09 22.44 32.36
C ARG A 2 20.36 21.75 31.83
N LYS A 3 20.65 20.54 32.31
CA LYS A 3 21.70 19.67 31.76
C LYS A 3 21.30 19.24 30.35
N TYR A 4 22.15 19.55 29.37
CA TYR A 4 22.04 19.09 27.99
C TYR A 4 22.29 17.58 27.91
N ILE A 5 21.44 16.89 27.14
CA ILE A 5 21.57 15.49 26.75
C ILE A 5 22.38 15.49 25.46
N GLU A 6 23.70 15.33 25.52
CA GLU A 6 24.59 15.34 24.34
C GLU A 6 24.79 13.94 23.71
N GLY A 7 24.14 12.89 24.23
CA GLY A 7 24.34 11.51 23.76
C GLY A 7 23.50 11.09 22.54
N GLY A 8 22.35 11.73 22.30
CA GLY A 8 21.40 11.32 21.24
C GLY A 8 21.73 11.90 19.86
N GLU A 9 21.99 13.21 19.79
CA GLU A 9 22.19 13.91 18.51
C GLU A 9 23.48 13.51 17.77
N LEU A 10 24.54 13.10 18.49
CA LEU A 10 25.82 12.66 17.88
C LEU A 10 25.71 11.26 17.25
N ALA A 11 24.91 10.37 17.83
CA ALA A 11 24.66 9.04 17.27
C ALA A 11 23.75 9.11 16.03
N GLU A 12 22.71 9.96 16.06
CA GLU A 12 21.81 10.18 14.92
C GLU A 12 22.52 10.81 13.71
N ARG A 13 23.50 11.72 13.94
CA ARG A 13 24.33 12.29 12.87
C ARG A 13 25.17 11.21 12.17
N ASN A 14 25.76 10.29 12.92
CA ASN A 14 26.54 9.20 12.33
C ASN A 14 25.66 8.28 11.47
N ILE A 15 24.46 7.91 11.95
CA ILE A 15 23.58 7.00 11.21
C ILE A 15 23.00 7.68 9.96
N SER A 16 22.67 8.98 10.02
CA SER A 16 22.25 9.75 8.85
C SER A 16 23.36 9.84 7.80
N ASP A 17 24.59 10.06 8.21
CA ASP A 17 25.75 10.11 7.31
C ASP A 17 25.99 8.75 6.64
N ILE A 18 25.87 7.66 7.40
CA ILE A 18 25.94 6.28 6.87
C ILE A 18 24.82 6.05 5.87
N PHE A 19 23.57 6.41 6.20
CA PHE A 19 22.44 6.28 5.29
C PHE A 19 22.70 6.99 3.96
N TRP A 20 23.10 8.26 4.01
CA TRP A 20 23.37 9.04 2.79
C TRP A 20 24.58 8.51 2.01
N LYS A 21 25.60 7.98 2.69
CA LYS A 21 26.72 7.28 2.04
C LYS A 21 26.21 6.05 1.27
N CYS A 22 25.35 5.23 1.87
CA CYS A 22 24.74 4.09 1.19
C CYS A 22 23.92 4.54 -0.03
N ILE A 23 23.06 5.55 0.11
CA ILE A 23 22.25 6.06 -1.00
C ILE A 23 23.12 6.60 -2.13
N LYS A 24 24.19 7.33 -1.82
CA LYS A 24 25.15 7.81 -2.83
C LYS A 24 25.77 6.64 -3.60
N LEU A 25 26.23 5.61 -2.91
CA LEU A 25 26.79 4.40 -3.54
C LEU A 25 25.75 3.68 -4.43
N MET A 26 24.49 3.58 -3.97
CA MET A 26 23.40 3.02 -4.77
C MET A 26 23.14 3.83 -6.05
N VAL A 27 23.20 5.17 -5.98
CA VAL A 27 23.08 6.06 -7.16
C VAL A 27 24.24 5.86 -8.15
N GLU A 28 25.45 5.63 -7.64
CA GLU A 28 26.66 5.35 -8.44
C GLU A 28 26.70 3.93 -9.00
N GLY A 29 25.72 3.08 -8.69
CA GLY A 29 25.69 1.66 -9.12
C GLY A 29 26.62 0.74 -8.32
N LYS A 30 27.19 1.21 -7.20
CA LYS A 30 28.08 0.46 -6.31
C LYS A 30 27.29 -0.26 -5.23
N GLU A 31 26.37 -1.12 -5.63
CA GLU A 31 25.43 -1.78 -4.71
C GLU A 31 26.15 -2.63 -3.65
N SER A 32 27.20 -3.37 -4.02
CA SER A 32 27.96 -4.20 -3.07
C SER A 32 28.63 -3.38 -1.95
N GLU A 33 29.23 -2.23 -2.30
CA GLU A 33 29.82 -1.32 -1.30
C GLU A 33 28.75 -0.73 -0.38
N ALA A 34 27.58 -0.40 -0.92
CA ALA A 34 26.45 0.11 -0.14
C ALA A 34 25.97 -0.92 0.89
N ILE A 35 25.88 -2.20 0.49
CA ILE A 35 25.49 -3.31 1.36
C ILE A 35 26.50 -3.50 2.50
N GLU A 36 27.80 -3.45 2.20
CA GLU A 36 28.86 -3.57 3.22
C GLU A 36 28.77 -2.46 4.27
N VAL A 37 28.54 -1.22 3.84
CA VAL A 37 28.36 -0.08 4.75
C VAL A 37 27.09 -0.25 5.59
N ALA A 38 25.97 -0.64 4.97
CA ALA A 38 24.66 -0.75 5.63
C ALA A 38 24.60 -1.83 6.72
N ARG A 39 25.30 -2.96 6.54
CA ARG A 39 25.30 -4.10 7.50
C ARG A 39 25.70 -3.71 8.92
N SER A 40 26.51 -2.67 9.07
CA SER A 40 26.97 -2.18 10.39
C SER A 40 25.91 -1.45 11.21
N THR A 41 24.73 -1.16 10.63
CA THR A 41 23.73 -0.25 11.23
C THR A 41 22.34 -0.83 11.44
N GLY A 42 22.10 -2.07 11.00
CA GLY A 42 20.90 -2.85 11.32
C GLY A 42 19.58 -2.15 10.97
N ALA A 43 18.57 -2.36 11.82
CA ALA A 43 17.19 -1.89 11.62
C ALA A 43 17.03 -0.35 11.64
N ILE A 44 18.01 0.39 12.18
CA ILE A 44 17.90 1.85 12.39
C ILE A 44 17.87 2.60 11.04
N LEU A 45 18.51 2.08 10.00
CA LEU A 45 18.45 2.69 8.68
C LEU A 45 17.03 2.75 8.12
N GLY A 46 16.15 1.81 8.48
CA GLY A 46 14.74 1.84 8.09
C GLY A 46 14.05 3.11 8.61
N ASN A 47 14.30 3.46 9.88
CA ASN A 47 13.74 4.67 10.50
C ASN A 47 14.20 5.95 9.81
N VAL A 48 15.52 6.04 9.56
CA VAL A 48 16.13 7.20 8.90
C VAL A 48 15.61 7.34 7.46
N ALA A 49 15.50 6.22 6.75
CA ALA A 49 14.97 6.20 5.39
C ALA A 49 13.53 6.74 5.33
N VAL A 50 12.65 6.32 6.25
CA VAL A 50 11.28 6.85 6.30
C VAL A 50 11.27 8.34 6.62
N GLU A 51 12.07 8.80 7.57
CA GLU A 51 12.10 10.22 7.94
C GLU A 51 12.42 11.12 6.73
N TYR A 52 13.38 10.71 5.90
CA TYR A 52 13.73 11.46 4.69
C TYR A 52 12.74 11.24 3.54
N ALA A 53 12.30 10.00 3.31
CA ALA A 53 11.38 9.68 2.23
C ALA A 53 10.00 10.30 2.45
N SER A 54 9.54 10.42 3.70
CA SER A 54 8.26 11.00 4.06
C SER A 54 8.29 12.53 4.21
N ALA A 55 9.46 13.16 4.07
CA ALA A 55 9.62 14.62 4.17
C ALA A 55 10.20 15.20 2.87
N PRO A 56 9.37 15.54 1.85
CA PRO A 56 9.85 16.06 0.56
C PRO A 56 10.75 17.30 0.67
N LYS A 57 10.55 18.11 1.73
CA LYS A 57 11.40 19.26 2.06
C LYS A 57 12.70 18.88 2.78
N ARG A 58 13.17 17.63 2.74
CA ARG A 58 14.50 17.23 3.23
C ARG A 58 15.32 16.49 2.18
N THR A 59 14.71 16.14 1.04
CA THR A 59 15.36 15.34 -0.02
C THR A 59 16.24 16.16 -0.97
N TYR A 60 16.14 17.50 -0.93
CA TYR A 60 16.98 18.39 -1.75
C TYR A 60 18.47 18.33 -1.39
N LEU A 61 18.83 17.75 -0.25
CA LEU A 61 20.23 17.57 0.17
C LEU A 61 21.05 16.72 -0.83
N VAL A 62 20.40 15.94 -1.70
CA VAL A 62 21.06 15.10 -2.73
C VAL A 62 20.46 15.32 -4.14
N GLY A 63 19.66 16.36 -4.35
CA GLY A 63 19.02 16.61 -5.66
C GLY A 63 18.11 15.47 -6.14
N MET A 64 17.57 14.68 -5.21
CA MET A 64 16.76 13.49 -5.49
C MET A 64 15.31 13.68 -5.07
N SER A 65 14.37 13.10 -5.83
CA SER A 65 12.96 13.04 -5.41
C SER A 65 12.75 12.05 -4.26
N ALA A 66 11.75 12.32 -3.42
CA ALA A 66 11.35 11.42 -2.33
C ALA A 66 11.03 10.00 -2.83
N ASN A 67 10.38 9.86 -3.99
CA ASN A 67 10.03 8.55 -4.57
C ASN A 67 11.28 7.75 -4.94
N ARG A 68 12.28 8.42 -5.54
CA ARG A 68 13.54 7.76 -5.90
C ARG A 68 14.32 7.36 -4.65
N LEU A 69 14.31 8.21 -3.61
CA LEU A 69 14.92 7.87 -2.33
C LEU A 69 14.27 6.64 -1.70
N ALA A 70 12.94 6.63 -1.61
CA ALA A 70 12.17 5.50 -1.08
C ALA A 70 12.48 4.19 -1.80
N TYR A 71 12.50 4.22 -3.14
CA TYR A 71 12.87 3.06 -3.96
C TYR A 71 14.30 2.58 -3.67
N LEU A 72 15.30 3.48 -3.62
CA LEU A 72 16.69 3.10 -3.36
C LEU A 72 16.88 2.56 -1.94
N SER A 73 16.17 3.11 -0.95
CA SER A 73 16.18 2.61 0.43
C SER A 73 15.60 1.20 0.50
N ALA A 74 14.39 0.99 -0.04
CA ALA A 74 13.76 -0.32 -0.04
C ALA A 74 14.60 -1.36 -0.82
N LYS A 75 15.16 -0.97 -1.98
CA LYS A 75 16.07 -1.81 -2.76
C LYS A 75 17.33 -2.18 -1.97
N LEU A 76 17.94 -1.22 -1.27
CA LEU A 76 19.10 -1.49 -0.41
C LEU A 76 18.75 -2.52 0.67
N PHE A 77 17.64 -2.33 1.39
CA PHE A 77 17.25 -3.25 2.46
C PHE A 77 16.98 -4.66 1.92
N PHE A 78 16.30 -4.76 0.79
CA PHE A 78 16.02 -6.04 0.14
C PHE A 78 17.30 -6.74 -0.31
N THR A 79 18.16 -6.05 -1.08
CA THR A 79 19.41 -6.62 -1.61
C THR A 79 20.43 -6.94 -0.51
N ALA A 80 20.42 -6.21 0.60
CA ALA A 80 21.25 -6.48 1.76
C ALA A 80 20.69 -7.56 2.70
N SER A 81 19.52 -8.12 2.41
CA SER A 81 18.78 -9.06 3.28
C SER A 81 18.47 -8.47 4.68
N MET A 82 18.23 -7.16 4.76
CA MET A 82 17.94 -6.44 6.00
C MET A 82 16.42 -6.37 6.25
N LYS A 83 15.81 -7.52 6.58
CA LYS A 83 14.36 -7.63 6.83
C LYS A 83 13.85 -6.63 7.86
N ASP A 84 14.51 -6.50 9.02
CA ASP A 84 14.07 -5.56 10.08
C ASP A 84 14.05 -4.09 9.63
N ALA A 85 15.02 -3.70 8.80
CA ALA A 85 15.07 -2.34 8.25
C ALA A 85 13.92 -2.12 7.24
N PHE A 86 13.62 -3.13 6.44
CA PHE A 86 12.49 -3.11 5.51
C PHE A 86 11.15 -3.07 6.24
N SER A 87 10.92 -3.93 7.24
CA SER A 87 9.70 -3.93 8.06
C SER A 87 9.50 -2.58 8.75
N ASN A 88 10.53 -2.02 9.38
CA ASN A 88 10.43 -0.67 9.95
C ASN A 88 10.12 0.40 8.90
N PHE A 89 10.70 0.26 7.70
CA PHE A 89 10.46 1.19 6.60
C PHE A 89 9.00 1.15 6.13
N VAL A 90 8.43 -0.05 6.00
CA VAL A 90 7.02 -0.27 5.63
C VAL A 90 6.10 0.20 6.76
N ARG A 91 6.27 -0.29 7.99
CA ARG A 91 5.45 0.04 9.17
C ARG A 91 5.39 1.54 9.43
N ARG A 92 6.53 2.22 9.46
CA ARG A 92 6.57 3.68 9.73
C ARG A 92 6.22 4.51 8.51
N GLY A 93 6.45 3.99 7.31
CA GLY A 93 6.06 4.61 6.06
C GLY A 93 4.54 4.64 5.91
N ASN A 94 3.84 3.60 6.35
CA ASN A 94 2.38 3.45 6.41
C ASN A 94 1.62 4.08 5.23
N GLY A 95 1.95 3.66 4.00
CA GLY A 95 1.27 4.15 2.80
C GLY A 95 1.54 5.61 2.43
N PHE A 96 2.61 6.22 2.95
CA PHE A 96 3.03 7.56 2.53
C PHE A 96 3.34 7.57 1.02
N PRO A 97 2.91 8.58 0.23
CA PRO A 97 2.90 8.49 -1.24
C PRO A 97 4.25 8.16 -1.89
N SER A 98 5.35 8.69 -1.35
CA SER A 98 6.70 8.38 -1.86
C SER A 98 7.14 6.95 -1.56
N ILE A 99 6.74 6.40 -0.41
CA ILE A 99 6.99 5.02 -0.01
C ILE A 99 6.21 4.08 -0.94
N VAL A 100 4.92 4.34 -1.15
CA VAL A 100 4.08 3.59 -2.10
C VAL A 100 4.69 3.59 -3.49
N ALA A 101 5.07 4.76 -4.01
CA ALA A 101 5.71 4.87 -5.33
C ALA A 101 7.07 4.14 -5.39
N GLY A 102 7.83 4.18 -4.30
CA GLY A 102 9.09 3.46 -4.17
C GLY A 102 8.90 1.94 -4.17
N MET A 103 7.91 1.46 -3.42
CA MET A 103 7.53 0.05 -3.32
C MET A 103 6.96 -0.49 -4.64
N ASP A 104 6.04 0.24 -5.28
CA ASP A 104 5.51 -0.14 -6.61
C ASP A 104 6.64 -0.33 -7.62
N ARG A 105 7.61 0.58 -7.64
CA ARG A 105 8.78 0.45 -8.50
C ARG A 105 9.66 -0.75 -8.12
N LEU A 106 9.90 -0.97 -6.82
CA LEU A 106 10.70 -2.10 -6.36
C LEU A 106 10.06 -3.42 -6.73
N ILE A 107 8.76 -3.58 -6.51
CA ILE A 107 8.00 -4.79 -6.86
C ILE A 107 8.12 -5.07 -8.36
N LYS A 108 7.97 -4.06 -9.22
CA LYS A 108 8.11 -4.20 -10.67
C LYS A 108 9.50 -4.68 -11.11
N GLU A 109 10.55 -4.31 -10.38
CA GLU A 109 11.94 -4.71 -10.67
C GLU A 109 12.33 -6.04 -10.00
N ARG A 110 11.78 -6.30 -8.82
CA ARG A 110 12.10 -7.41 -7.92
C ARG A 110 10.79 -7.98 -7.34
N PRO A 111 10.02 -8.77 -8.11
CA PRO A 111 8.76 -9.35 -7.64
C PRO A 111 8.90 -10.20 -6.38
N GLU A 112 10.11 -10.70 -6.09
CA GLU A 112 10.43 -11.49 -4.90
C GLU A 112 10.24 -10.70 -3.59
N VAL A 113 10.25 -9.37 -3.64
CA VAL A 113 9.94 -8.52 -2.47
C VAL A 113 8.52 -8.74 -1.96
N VAL A 114 7.61 -9.26 -2.78
CA VAL A 114 6.23 -9.52 -2.39
C VAL A 114 6.16 -10.55 -1.26
N GLU A 115 7.11 -11.50 -1.20
CA GLU A 115 7.14 -12.46 -0.08
C GLU A 115 7.49 -11.78 1.24
N TRP A 116 8.30 -10.71 1.24
CA TRP A 116 8.55 -9.93 2.47
C TRP A 116 7.32 -9.11 2.88
N LEU A 117 6.53 -8.63 1.90
CA LEU A 117 5.25 -8.00 2.20
C LEU A 117 4.21 -9.00 2.73
N ARG A 118 4.28 -10.27 2.30
CA ARG A 118 3.42 -11.34 2.84
C ARG A 118 3.75 -11.64 4.29
N GLU A 119 5.04 -11.83 4.60
CA GLU A 119 5.48 -12.00 5.99
C GLU A 119 5.06 -10.80 6.86
N GLU A 120 5.17 -9.58 6.32
CA GLU A 120 4.72 -8.37 7.03
C GLU A 120 3.19 -8.33 7.21
N MET A 121 2.42 -8.79 6.23
CA MET A 121 0.96 -8.84 6.30
C MET A 121 0.47 -9.77 7.41
N GLU A 122 1.17 -10.88 7.65
CA GLU A 122 0.87 -11.83 8.74
C GLU A 122 1.14 -11.21 10.12
N GLU A 123 2.11 -10.29 10.22
CA GLU A 123 2.51 -9.64 11.47
C GLU A 123 1.70 -8.37 11.77
N ASP A 124 1.58 -7.47 10.79
CA ASP A 124 0.85 -6.20 10.86
C ASP A 124 0.26 -5.87 9.47
N PRO A 125 -1.02 -6.17 9.22
CA PRO A 125 -1.63 -5.98 7.92
C PRO A 125 -1.77 -4.51 7.52
N ASN A 126 -1.90 -3.59 8.49
CA ASN A 126 -2.20 -2.18 8.24
C ASN A 126 -1.20 -1.49 7.27
N PRO A 127 0.12 -1.49 7.52
CA PRO A 127 1.07 -0.83 6.63
C PRO A 127 1.17 -1.49 5.25
N VAL A 128 0.91 -2.80 5.15
CA VAL A 128 0.88 -3.52 3.88
C VAL A 128 -0.36 -3.11 3.09
N LEU A 129 -1.55 -3.12 3.70
CA LEU A 129 -2.79 -2.63 3.11
C LEU A 129 -2.69 -1.17 2.64
N ALA A 130 -2.02 -0.31 3.41
CA ALA A 130 -1.79 1.09 3.06
C ALA A 130 -0.92 1.27 1.79
N ILE A 131 -0.11 0.26 1.46
CA ILE A 131 0.62 0.16 0.18
C ILE A 131 -0.28 -0.47 -0.88
N LEU A 132 -0.86 -1.63 -0.61
CA LEU A 132 -1.63 -2.42 -1.57
C LEU A 132 -2.84 -1.67 -2.13
N SER A 133 -3.55 -0.89 -1.30
CA SER A 133 -4.68 -0.05 -1.71
C SER A 133 -4.35 1.01 -2.77
N LYS A 134 -3.07 1.34 -2.95
CA LYS A 134 -2.60 2.44 -3.81
C LYS A 134 -1.69 2.00 -4.95
N ILE A 135 -1.25 0.74 -4.96
CA ILE A 135 -0.54 0.19 -6.11
C ILE A 135 -1.55 -0.39 -7.10
N ASN A 136 -1.22 -0.32 -8.38
CA ASN A 136 -2.00 -0.99 -9.43
C ASN A 136 -1.12 -2.07 -10.03
N ASN A 137 -1.12 -3.24 -9.40
CA ASN A 137 -0.31 -4.38 -9.80
C ASN A 137 -1.08 -5.67 -9.57
N GLU A 138 -1.67 -6.18 -10.66
CA GLU A 138 -2.48 -7.40 -10.67
C GLU A 138 -1.77 -8.63 -10.10
N GLU A 139 -0.46 -8.79 -10.30
CA GLU A 139 0.28 -9.94 -9.75
C GLU A 139 0.35 -9.88 -8.22
N VAL A 140 0.52 -8.67 -7.67
CA VAL A 140 0.53 -8.45 -6.23
C VAL A 140 -0.87 -8.65 -5.68
N GLU A 141 -1.87 -8.01 -6.30
CA GLU A 141 -3.26 -8.12 -5.91
C GLU A 141 -3.70 -9.60 -5.88
N GLU A 142 -3.35 -10.40 -6.88
CA GLU A 142 -3.67 -11.84 -6.95
C GLU A 142 -2.96 -12.64 -5.85
N LYS A 143 -1.70 -12.30 -5.55
CA LYS A 143 -0.94 -12.94 -4.46
C LYS A 143 -1.59 -12.73 -3.09
N PHE A 144 -2.23 -11.59 -2.85
CA PHE A 144 -2.89 -11.27 -1.58
C PHE A 144 -4.41 -11.48 -1.63
N LYS A 145 -4.96 -12.06 -2.70
CA LYS A 145 -6.40 -12.09 -2.94
C LYS A 145 -7.19 -12.70 -1.79
N MET A 146 -6.72 -13.82 -1.22
CA MET A 146 -7.42 -14.50 -0.13
C MET A 146 -7.43 -13.65 1.13
N GLU A 147 -6.27 -13.14 1.55
CA GLU A 147 -6.10 -12.30 2.74
C GLU A 147 -6.91 -11.00 2.61
N LEU A 148 -6.87 -10.35 1.44
CA LEU A 148 -7.67 -9.17 1.16
C LEU A 148 -9.18 -9.46 1.22
N MET A 149 -9.62 -10.60 0.69
CA MET A 149 -11.03 -10.99 0.74
C MET A 149 -11.50 -11.33 2.15
N GLU A 150 -10.62 -11.86 3.00
CA GLU A 150 -10.91 -12.10 4.42
C GLU A 150 -11.11 -10.76 5.13
N ILE A 151 -10.12 -9.87 5.04
CA ILE A 151 -10.17 -8.53 5.67
C ILE A 151 -11.36 -7.70 5.16
N ALA A 152 -11.67 -7.76 3.86
CA ALA A 152 -12.81 -7.04 3.28
C ALA A 152 -14.17 -7.46 3.85
N LYS A 153 -14.28 -8.67 4.42
CA LYS A 153 -15.52 -9.22 5.00
C LYS A 153 -15.62 -9.01 6.52
N GLU A 154 -14.57 -8.52 7.17
CA GLU A 154 -14.55 -8.27 8.60
C GLU A 154 -15.34 -6.99 8.98
N GLU A 155 -15.51 -6.74 10.28
CA GLU A 155 -16.22 -5.57 10.78
C GLU A 155 -15.43 -4.26 10.55
N ILE A 156 -16.16 -3.14 10.59
CA ILE A 156 -15.76 -1.87 9.98
C ILE A 156 -14.55 -1.22 10.65
N ASP A 157 -13.47 -1.12 9.88
CA ASP A 157 -12.31 -0.31 10.17
C ASP A 157 -11.62 0.20 8.88
N ASP A 158 -10.56 0.98 9.05
CA ASP A 158 -9.78 1.48 7.91
C ASP A 158 -9.13 0.35 7.08
N MET A 159 -8.92 -0.84 7.66
CA MET A 159 -8.35 -1.99 6.97
C MET A 159 -9.33 -2.58 5.96
N GLN A 160 -10.62 -2.66 6.32
CA GLN A 160 -11.67 -3.06 5.38
C GLN A 160 -11.68 -2.17 4.14
N TYR A 161 -11.63 -0.84 4.33
CA TYR A 161 -11.61 0.10 3.21
C TYR A 161 -10.38 -0.08 2.32
N MET A 162 -9.19 -0.24 2.91
CA MET A 162 -7.96 -0.46 2.16
C MET A 162 -7.97 -1.79 1.41
N ALA A 163 -8.54 -2.84 1.99
CA ALA A 163 -8.68 -4.13 1.32
C ALA A 163 -9.65 -4.05 0.13
N LEU A 164 -10.78 -3.36 0.29
CA LEU A 164 -11.73 -3.10 -0.81
C LEU A 164 -11.08 -2.25 -1.93
N GLU A 165 -10.32 -1.22 -1.58
CA GLU A 165 -9.57 -0.42 -2.56
C GLU A 165 -8.57 -1.29 -3.34
N ALA A 166 -7.83 -2.19 -2.66
CA ALA A 166 -6.88 -3.11 -3.30
C ALA A 166 -7.56 -4.15 -4.21
N LEU A 167 -8.74 -4.67 -3.82
CA LEU A 167 -9.47 -5.67 -4.60
C LEU A 167 -10.22 -5.09 -5.81
N ARG A 168 -10.38 -3.77 -5.89
CA ARG A 168 -11.25 -3.10 -6.88
C ARG A 168 -10.91 -3.48 -8.33
N ASN A 169 -9.63 -3.62 -8.67
CA ASN A 169 -9.21 -3.94 -10.03
C ASN A 169 -9.40 -5.43 -10.37
N ILE A 170 -9.29 -6.31 -9.36
CA ILE A 170 -9.57 -7.74 -9.52
C ILE A 170 -11.06 -8.01 -9.73
N ALA A 171 -11.93 -7.22 -9.09
CA ALA A 171 -13.39 -7.40 -9.14
C ALA A 171 -13.96 -7.45 -10.57
N LYS A 172 -13.31 -6.83 -11.56
CA LYS A 172 -13.78 -6.86 -12.95
C LYS A 172 -13.66 -8.22 -13.62
N LYS A 173 -12.78 -9.10 -13.13
CA LYS A 173 -12.39 -10.36 -13.79
C LYS A 173 -12.52 -11.60 -12.91
N ASP A 174 -12.67 -11.46 -11.60
CA ASP A 174 -12.75 -12.58 -10.67
C ASP A 174 -14.13 -12.66 -9.99
N GLU A 175 -14.84 -13.77 -10.20
CA GLU A 175 -16.19 -13.98 -9.68
C GLU A 175 -16.25 -14.07 -8.14
N GLU A 176 -15.21 -14.58 -7.49
CA GLU A 176 -15.17 -14.68 -6.02
C GLU A 176 -15.00 -13.30 -5.39
N VAL A 177 -14.17 -12.45 -5.98
CA VAL A 177 -14.04 -11.03 -5.57
C VAL A 177 -15.34 -10.27 -5.85
N GLN A 178 -16.01 -10.53 -6.98
CA GLN A 178 -17.33 -9.93 -7.26
C GLN A 178 -18.35 -10.28 -6.17
N LYS A 179 -18.38 -11.53 -5.70
CA LYS A 179 -19.30 -11.94 -4.62
C LYS A 179 -19.10 -11.12 -3.35
N VAL A 180 -17.85 -10.76 -3.01
CA VAL A 180 -17.55 -9.88 -1.87
C VAL A 180 -18.21 -8.52 -2.07
N PHE A 181 -17.94 -7.84 -3.18
CA PHE A 181 -18.50 -6.51 -3.43
C PHE A 181 -20.02 -6.53 -3.60
N ILE A 182 -20.60 -7.58 -4.20
CA ILE A 182 -22.06 -7.73 -4.33
C ILE A 182 -22.71 -7.85 -2.95
N ALA A 183 -22.10 -8.57 -2.01
CA ALA A 183 -22.61 -8.70 -0.64
C ALA A 183 -22.52 -7.40 0.17
N LEU A 184 -21.67 -6.46 -0.24
CA LEU A 184 -21.42 -5.19 0.44
C LEU A 184 -22.13 -3.99 -0.20
N ILE A 185 -22.94 -4.21 -1.24
CA ILE A 185 -23.66 -3.14 -1.96
C ILE A 185 -24.78 -2.51 -1.12
N ASP A 186 -25.35 -3.26 -0.18
CA ASP A 186 -26.36 -2.80 0.77
C ASP A 186 -25.85 -2.76 2.21
N ASP A 187 -24.53 -2.70 2.39
CA ASP A 187 -23.88 -2.59 3.70
C ASP A 187 -24.39 -1.36 4.48
N TRP A 188 -24.33 -1.38 5.81
CA TRP A 188 -24.81 -0.26 6.62
C TRP A 188 -23.90 0.98 6.52
N ASP A 189 -22.61 0.79 6.22
CA ASP A 189 -21.65 1.88 6.09
C ASP A 189 -21.61 2.47 4.68
N GLU A 190 -21.71 3.80 4.61
CA GLU A 190 -21.77 4.52 3.34
C GLU A 190 -20.49 4.34 2.51
N ARG A 191 -19.31 4.28 3.16
CA ARG A 191 -18.04 4.16 2.45
C ARG A 191 -17.86 2.75 1.89
N VAL A 192 -18.26 1.71 2.62
CA VAL A 192 -18.30 0.33 2.09
C VAL A 192 -19.22 0.23 0.87
N ARG A 193 -20.45 0.76 0.96
CA ARG A 193 -21.39 0.78 -0.17
C ARG A 193 -20.83 1.54 -1.37
N LEU A 194 -20.18 2.68 -1.14
CA LEU A 194 -19.56 3.48 -2.18
C LEU A 194 -18.46 2.70 -2.91
N LEU A 195 -17.49 2.16 -2.17
CA LEU A 195 -16.39 1.38 -2.74
C LEU A 195 -16.92 0.18 -3.53
N SER A 196 -17.96 -0.48 -3.02
CA SER A 196 -18.60 -1.61 -3.69
C SER A 196 -19.30 -1.20 -4.99
N ALA A 197 -20.07 -0.12 -4.97
CA ALA A 197 -20.73 0.38 -6.18
C ALA A 197 -19.72 0.84 -7.24
N GLU A 198 -18.62 1.48 -6.85
CA GLU A 198 -17.53 1.85 -7.76
C GLU A 198 -16.84 0.61 -8.36
N ALA A 199 -16.51 -0.37 -7.52
CA ALA A 199 -15.87 -1.62 -7.94
C ALA A 199 -16.75 -2.43 -8.92
N MET A 200 -18.07 -2.31 -8.84
CA MET A 200 -19.01 -3.12 -9.63
C MET A 200 -19.52 -2.45 -10.91
N GLN A 201 -19.17 -1.19 -11.20
CA GLN A 201 -19.58 -0.53 -12.45
C GLN A 201 -19.14 -1.29 -13.71
N GLY A 202 -20.04 -1.53 -14.66
CA GLY A 202 -19.66 -2.22 -15.91
C GLY A 202 -19.39 -3.73 -15.75
N VAL A 203 -19.73 -4.32 -14.61
CA VAL A 203 -19.75 -5.79 -14.45
C VAL A 203 -21.14 -6.32 -14.81
N LYS A 204 -21.18 -7.32 -15.70
CA LYS A 204 -22.42 -8.05 -16.02
C LYS A 204 -22.60 -9.21 -15.03
N ASN A 205 -23.53 -9.06 -14.10
CA ASN A 205 -23.90 -10.08 -13.13
C ASN A 205 -25.37 -9.89 -12.70
N ARG A 206 -26.19 -10.94 -12.86
CA ARG A 206 -27.62 -10.86 -12.52
C ARG A 206 -27.86 -10.57 -11.04
N LEU A 207 -27.10 -11.21 -10.14
CA LEU A 207 -27.23 -11.01 -8.70
C LEU A 207 -26.87 -9.57 -8.32
N LEU A 208 -25.84 -9.01 -8.94
CA LEU A 208 -25.45 -7.61 -8.77
C LEU A 208 -26.63 -6.68 -9.09
N ALA A 209 -27.31 -6.87 -10.22
CA ALA A 209 -28.45 -6.05 -10.59
C ALA A 209 -29.62 -6.17 -9.59
N GLU A 210 -29.88 -7.38 -9.10
CA GLU A 210 -30.91 -7.63 -8.08
C GLU A 210 -30.56 -6.93 -6.75
N GLN A 211 -29.30 -7.02 -6.29
CA GLN A 211 -28.85 -6.34 -5.06
C GLN A 211 -28.85 -4.82 -5.23
N ALA A 212 -28.39 -4.30 -6.37
CA ALA A 212 -28.41 -2.87 -6.64
C ALA A 212 -29.84 -2.30 -6.61
N LYS A 213 -30.84 -3.02 -7.15
CA LYS A 213 -32.26 -2.63 -7.07
C LYS A 213 -32.78 -2.61 -5.63
N LYS A 214 -32.31 -3.53 -4.78
CA LYS A 214 -32.67 -3.57 -3.37
C LYS A 214 -32.07 -2.37 -2.63
N ALA A 215 -30.76 -2.17 -2.75
CA ALA A 215 -30.03 -1.06 -2.12
C ALA A 215 -30.60 0.30 -2.52
N LEU A 216 -30.96 0.47 -3.80
CA LEU A 216 -31.49 1.73 -4.34
C LEU A 216 -32.79 2.20 -3.64
N LYS A 217 -33.58 1.31 -3.04
CA LYS A 217 -34.84 1.68 -2.37
C LYS A 217 -34.63 2.45 -1.08
N GLU A 218 -33.51 2.21 -0.42
CA GLU A 218 -33.21 2.73 0.93
C GLU A 218 -32.02 3.71 0.91
N GLU A 219 -31.27 3.77 -0.20
CA GLU A 219 -30.13 4.66 -0.34
C GLU A 219 -30.54 6.16 -0.35
N THR A 220 -29.74 6.97 0.35
CA THR A 220 -29.94 8.42 0.46
C THR A 220 -28.76 9.21 -0.13
N ASN A 221 -27.59 8.60 -0.24
CA ASN A 221 -26.42 9.20 -0.86
C ASN A 221 -26.63 9.30 -2.38
N LYS A 222 -26.71 10.53 -2.89
CA LYS A 222 -26.99 10.81 -4.30
C LYS A 222 -25.96 10.23 -5.26
N TYR A 223 -24.70 10.15 -4.84
CA TYR A 223 -23.65 9.58 -5.67
C TYR A 223 -23.81 8.07 -5.77
N ILE A 224 -24.03 7.38 -4.64
CA ILE A 224 -24.29 5.93 -4.63
C ILE A 224 -25.55 5.60 -5.43
N ILE A 225 -26.65 6.36 -5.29
CA ILE A 225 -27.87 6.22 -6.11
C ILE A 225 -27.52 6.21 -7.60
N TYR A 226 -26.71 7.19 -8.04
CA TYR A 226 -26.28 7.28 -9.43
C TYR A 226 -25.44 6.07 -9.87
N LEU A 227 -24.54 5.58 -9.02
CA LEU A 227 -23.75 4.37 -9.32
C LEU A 227 -24.64 3.13 -9.44
N LEU A 228 -25.59 2.95 -8.51
CA LEU A 228 -26.53 1.83 -8.50
C LEU A 228 -27.44 1.84 -9.74
N GLN A 229 -27.95 3.00 -10.14
CA GLN A 229 -28.73 3.15 -11.38
C GLN A 229 -27.92 2.71 -12.61
N LYS A 230 -26.67 3.15 -12.72
CA LYS A 230 -25.77 2.73 -13.82
C LYS A 230 -25.52 1.22 -13.83
N ILE A 231 -25.34 0.62 -12.66
CA ILE A 231 -25.17 -0.84 -12.54
C ILE A 231 -26.43 -1.57 -13.05
N ILE A 232 -27.60 -1.10 -12.67
CA ILE A 232 -28.89 -1.69 -13.09
C ILE A 232 -29.05 -1.56 -14.61
N GLU A 233 -28.90 -0.35 -15.15
CA GLU A 233 -29.01 -0.06 -16.59
C GLU A 233 -28.08 -0.96 -17.41
N TYR A 234 -26.80 -1.01 -17.03
CA TYR A 234 -25.79 -1.83 -17.71
C TYR A 234 -26.12 -3.33 -17.73
N ASN A 235 -26.81 -3.83 -16.70
CA ASN A 235 -27.20 -5.23 -16.59
C ASN A 235 -28.56 -5.54 -17.24
N GLU A 236 -29.36 -4.52 -17.56
CA GLU A 236 -30.63 -4.65 -18.28
C GLU A 236 -30.49 -4.46 -19.79
N GLU A 237 -29.39 -3.86 -20.25
CA GLU A 237 -29.01 -3.81 -21.67
C GLU A 237 -28.85 -5.24 -22.22
N LYS A 238 -29.85 -5.64 -23.02
CA LYS A 238 -29.94 -6.96 -23.67
C LYS A 238 -28.67 -7.26 -24.48
N GLU A 239 -28.18 -8.49 -24.33
CA GLU A 239 -27.39 -9.15 -25.40
C GLU A 239 -28.23 -9.33 -26.66
#